data_AF-A0A239JK35-F1
#
_entry.id   AF-A0A239JK35-F1
#
_cell.length_a   1.000
_cell.length_b   1.000
_cell.length_c   1.000
_cell.angle_alpha   90.00
_cell.angle_beta   90.00
_cell.angle_gamma   90.00
#
_symmetry.space_group_name_H-M   'P 1'
#
loop_
_entity.id
_entity.type
_entity.pdbx_description
1 polymer ?
#
loop_
_entity_poly.entity_id
_entity_poly.type
_entity_poly.pdbx_seq_one_letter_code
_entity_poly.pdbx_strand_id
1 'polypeptide(L)'
;MDNLEQELHPRRRQYLLGWLAGQLQRYGLCPEVLWTGPNAVLRVTSYRSKTTRFVTCIPAPQIQTWVWVWSGDWALITDPRAVPAIAEAMNA
;
A
#
# COMPACT_ATOMS: atom_id res chain seq x y z
N MET A 1 6.20 -11.45 23.71
CA MET A 1 6.18 -10.58 22.52
C MET A 1 4.89 -9.83 22.58
N ASP A 2 4.99 -8.51 22.60
CA ASP A 2 3.82 -7.64 22.63
C ASP A 2 3.06 -7.77 21.29
N ASN A 3 1.72 -7.73 21.30
CA ASN A 3 0.94 -7.80 20.04
C ASN A 3 1.35 -6.67 19.08
N LEU A 4 1.76 -5.53 19.64
CA LEU A 4 2.29 -4.38 18.91
C LEU A 4 3.60 -4.70 18.17
N GLU A 5 4.52 -5.45 18.79
CA GLU A 5 5.79 -5.84 18.17
C GLU A 5 5.58 -6.82 17.01
N GLN A 6 4.57 -7.68 17.09
CA GLN A 6 4.21 -8.60 16.02
C GLN A 6 3.50 -7.90 14.86
N GLU A 7 2.58 -6.97 15.15
CA GLU A 7 1.94 -6.14 14.13
C GLU A 7 2.97 -5.28 13.39
N LEU A 8 3.91 -4.67 14.11
CA LEU A 8 4.97 -3.83 13.56
C LEU A 8 6.18 -4.61 13.02
N HIS A 9 6.10 -5.94 12.93
CA HIS A 9 7.22 -6.77 12.48
C HIS A 9 7.51 -6.60 10.97
N PRO A 10 8.78 -6.46 10.53
CA PRO A 10 9.15 -6.24 9.13
C PRO A 10 8.62 -7.29 8.13
N ARG A 11 8.49 -8.55 8.55
CA ARG A 11 7.94 -9.62 7.70
C ARG A 11 6.45 -9.42 7.38
N ARG A 12 5.69 -8.84 8.31
CA ARG A 12 4.26 -8.55 8.10
C ARG A 12 4.08 -7.45 7.07
N ARG A 13 4.95 -6.44 7.08
CA ARG A 13 5.01 -5.39 6.05
C ARG A 13 5.26 -5.96 4.64
N GLN A 14 6.20 -6.89 4.49
CA GLN A 14 6.46 -7.54 3.20
C GLN A 14 5.25 -8.35 2.70
N TYR A 15 4.58 -9.06 3.59
CA TYR A 15 3.34 -9.77 3.27
C TYR A 15 2.24 -8.80 2.79
N LEU A 16 2.04 -7.69 3.50
CA LEU A 16 1.04 -6.67 3.17
C LEU A 16 1.34 -5.96 1.84
N LEU A 17 2.62 -5.69 1.54
CA LEU A 17 3.07 -5.19 0.23
C LEU A 17 2.70 -6.17 -0.90
N GLY A 18 3.03 -7.44 -0.72
CA GLY A 18 2.74 -8.48 -1.71
C GLY A 18 1.23 -8.64 -1.93
N TRP A 19 0.45 -8.63 -0.86
CA TRP A 19 -1.01 -8.65 -0.93
C TRP A 19 -1.55 -7.44 -1.69
N LEU A 20 -1.11 -6.22 -1.34
CA LEU A 20 -1.57 -5.00 -2.01
C LEU A 20 -1.23 -5.02 -3.51
N ALA A 21 0.00 -5.40 -3.86
CA ALA A 21 0.42 -5.52 -5.26
C ALA A 21 -0.46 -6.54 -6.02
N GLY A 22 -0.72 -7.71 -5.43
CA GLY A 22 -1.61 -8.70 -6.02
C GLY A 22 -3.05 -8.21 -6.20
N GLN A 23 -3.57 -7.41 -5.26
CA GLN A 23 -4.89 -6.81 -5.41
C GLN A 23 -4.91 -5.75 -6.52
N LEU A 24 -3.94 -4.83 -6.58
CA LEU A 24 -3.87 -3.79 -7.61
C LEU A 24 -3.75 -4.38 -9.03
N GLN A 25 -3.02 -5.50 -9.18
CA GLN A 25 -2.97 -6.23 -10.45
C GLN A 25 -4.34 -6.72 -10.93
N ARG A 26 -5.22 -7.14 -10.01
CA ARG A 26 -6.61 -7.54 -10.35
C ARG A 26 -7.45 -6.39 -10.89
N TYR A 27 -7.08 -5.15 -10.57
CA TYR A 27 -7.69 -3.93 -11.12
C TYR A 27 -7.00 -3.45 -12.41
N GLY A 28 -6.09 -4.24 -12.99
CA GLY A 28 -5.39 -3.88 -14.23
C GLY A 28 -4.28 -2.84 -14.04
N LEU A 29 -3.84 -2.62 -12.80
CA LEU A 29 -2.72 -1.74 -12.48
C LEU A 29 -1.41 -2.51 -12.46
N CYS A 30 -0.31 -1.80 -12.62
CA CYS A 30 1.04 -2.36 -12.64
C CYS A 30 1.84 -1.85 -11.43
N PRO A 31 1.77 -2.56 -10.30
CA PRO A 31 2.54 -2.24 -9.12
C PRO A 31 3.99 -2.75 -9.22
N GLU A 32 4.92 -1.96 -8.74
CA GLU A 32 6.35 -2.22 -8.72
C GLU A 32 6.95 -1.77 -7.39
N VAL A 33 7.63 -2.68 -6.71
CA VAL A 33 8.27 -2.38 -5.42
C VAL A 33 9.59 -1.65 -5.68
N LEU A 34 9.66 -0.37 -5.28
CA LEU A 34 10.86 0.45 -5.41
C LEU A 34 11.77 0.32 -4.19
N TRP A 35 11.20 0.12 -2.99
CA TRP A 35 11.95 0.01 -1.76
C TRP A 35 11.21 -0.82 -0.70
N THR A 36 11.92 -1.65 0.06
CA THR A 36 11.35 -2.52 1.11
C THR A 36 11.85 -2.17 2.52
N GLY A 37 12.47 -1.00 2.70
CA GLY A 37 12.95 -0.53 3.99
C GLY A 37 11.83 -0.03 4.92
N PRO A 38 12.15 0.80 5.92
CA PRO A 38 11.19 1.30 6.92
C PRO A 38 9.86 1.82 6.36
N ASN A 39 9.90 2.60 5.28
CA ASN A 39 8.72 3.24 4.69
C ASN A 39 8.37 2.66 3.31
N ALA A 40 8.48 1.34 3.14
CA ALA A 40 8.43 0.63 1.87
C ALA A 40 7.59 1.29 0.77
N VAL A 41 8.17 1.48 -0.41
CA VAL A 41 7.61 2.28 -1.51
C VAL A 41 7.20 1.36 -2.65
N LEU A 42 5.96 1.53 -3.11
CA LEU A 42 5.37 0.87 -4.26
C LEU A 42 5.01 1.92 -5.31
N ARG A 43 5.55 1.81 -6.51
CA ARG A 43 5.07 2.55 -7.68
C ARG A 43 3.88 1.82 -8.28
N VAL A 44 2.81 2.51 -8.61
CA VAL A 44 1.62 1.94 -9.24
C VAL A 44 1.37 2.71 -10.53
N THR A 45 1.38 2.00 -11.65
CA THR A 45 1.17 2.58 -12.98
C THR A 45 -0.13 2.07 -13.58
N SER A 46 -0.94 2.96 -14.15
CA SER A 46 -2.07 2.60 -15.00
C SER A 46 -1.70 2.85 -16.46
N TYR A 47 -1.58 1.79 -17.26
CA TYR A 47 -1.32 1.96 -18.69
C TYR A 47 -2.52 2.52 -19.46
N ARG A 48 -3.73 2.39 -18.89
CA ARG A 48 -4.98 2.89 -19.47
C ARG A 48 -5.05 4.41 -19.42
N SER A 49 -4.86 4.98 -18.23
CA SER A 49 -4.93 6.43 -18.00
C SER A 49 -3.56 7.13 -18.05
N LYS A 50 -2.46 6.37 -18.24
CA LYS A 50 -1.08 6.87 -18.21
C LYS A 50 -0.68 7.53 -16.89
N THR A 51 -1.41 7.26 -15.81
CA THR A 51 -1.12 7.80 -14.48
C THR A 51 -0.08 6.95 -13.76
N THR A 52 0.75 7.61 -12.95
CA THR A 52 1.67 6.95 -12.02
C THR A 52 1.46 7.54 -10.63
N ARG A 53 1.32 6.67 -9.63
CA ARG A 53 1.25 7.05 -8.22
C ARG A 53 2.29 6.27 -7.43
N PHE A 54 2.68 6.83 -6.30
CA PHE A 54 3.56 6.18 -5.35
C PHE A 54 2.76 5.90 -4.09
N VAL A 55 2.90 4.71 -3.54
CA VAL A 55 2.21 4.22 -2.36
C VAL A 55 3.29 3.82 -1.35
N THR A 56 3.28 4.44 -0.17
CA THR A 56 4.28 4.23 0.88
C THR A 56 3.64 3.56 2.08
N CYS A 57 4.27 2.52 2.63
CA CYS A 57 3.85 1.88 3.88
C CYS A 57 4.49 2.61 5.06
N ILE A 58 3.71 3.26 5.92
CA ILE A 58 4.22 3.86 7.17
C ILE A 58 3.58 3.23 8.40
N PRO A 59 4.30 3.11 9.52
CA PRO A 59 3.68 2.71 10.78
C PRO A 59 2.74 3.82 11.26
N ALA A 60 1.59 3.43 11.84
CA ALA A 60 0.63 4.31 12.50
C ALA A 60 0.45 3.87 13.96
N PRO A 61 1.36 4.27 14.86
CA PRO A 61 1.37 3.83 16.25
C PRO A 61 0.07 4.21 17.00
N GLN A 62 -0.59 5.30 16.60
CA GLN A 62 -1.79 5.84 17.24
C GLN A 62 -2.96 4.84 17.23
N ILE A 63 -2.99 3.98 16.22
CA ILE A 63 -4.04 2.98 15.98
C ILE A 63 -3.45 1.56 15.90
N GLN A 64 -2.19 1.41 16.31
CA GLN A 64 -1.49 0.12 16.42
C GLN A 64 -1.45 -0.69 15.10
N THR A 65 -1.37 -0.01 13.95
CA THR A 65 -1.33 -0.65 12.63
C THR A 65 -0.39 0.08 11.66
N TRP A 66 -0.51 -0.21 10.37
CA TRP A 66 0.19 0.42 9.26
C TRP A 66 -0.80 1.20 8.38
N VAL A 67 -0.28 2.18 7.63
CA VAL A 67 -1.06 3.00 6.70
C VAL A 67 -0.31 3.10 5.38
N TRP A 68 -1.03 2.98 4.28
CA TRP A 68 -0.55 3.31 2.94
C TRP A 68 -0.78 4.80 2.66
N VAL A 69 0.24 5.53 2.22
CA VAL A 69 0.10 6.94 1.80
C VAL A 69 0.37 7.04 0.31
N TRP A 70 -0.49 7.69 -0.46
CA TRP A 70 -0.22 8.02 -1.86
C TRP A 70 -0.31 9.52 -2.17
N SER A 71 0.19 9.93 -3.33
CA SER A 71 0.41 11.36 -3.69
C SER A 71 -0.84 12.24 -3.85
N GLY A 72 -1.99 11.79 -3.37
CA GLY A 72 -3.25 12.54 -3.36
C GLY A 72 -4.20 12.16 -2.23
N ASP A 73 -3.92 11.08 -1.48
CA ASP A 73 -4.71 10.64 -0.32
C ASP A 73 -3.92 9.58 0.49
N TRP A 74 -4.41 9.22 1.67
CA TRP A 74 -3.86 8.13 2.49
C TRP A 74 -4.94 7.08 2.78
N ALA A 75 -4.56 5.81 2.88
CA ALA A 75 -5.45 4.69 3.16
C ALA A 75 -4.88 3.80 4.27
N LEU A 76 -5.72 3.43 5.23
CA LEU A 76 -5.36 2.54 6.33
C LEU A 76 -5.07 1.11 5.84
N ILE A 77 -4.06 0.45 6.39
CA ILE A 77 -3.91 -1.00 6.22
C ILE A 77 -4.80 -1.72 7.22
N THR A 78 -5.49 -2.75 6.72
CA THR A 78 -6.67 -3.48 7.24
C THR A 78 -7.99 -3.03 6.63
N ASP A 79 -8.03 -1.87 5.97
CA ASP A 79 -9.26 -1.46 5.29
C ASP A 79 -9.35 -2.09 3.88
N PRO A 80 -10.29 -3.02 3.63
CA PRO A 80 -10.51 -3.57 2.28
C PRO A 80 -10.88 -2.50 1.23
N ARG A 81 -11.25 -1.28 1.67
CA ARG A 81 -11.59 -0.14 0.80
C ARG A 81 -10.37 0.57 0.22
N ALA A 82 -9.17 0.34 0.75
CA ALA A 82 -7.94 0.97 0.28
C ALA A 82 -7.66 0.67 -1.21
N VAL A 83 -7.89 -0.58 -1.64
CA VAL A 83 -7.61 -1.00 -3.02
C VAL A 83 -8.57 -0.35 -4.02
N PRO A 84 -9.91 -0.39 -3.84
CA PRO A 84 -10.84 0.35 -4.67
C PRO A 84 -10.52 1.84 -4.78
N ALA A 85 -10.18 2.51 -3.67
CA ALA A 85 -9.87 3.94 -3.67
C ALA A 85 -8.62 4.28 -4.49
N ILE A 86 -7.54 3.47 -4.39
CA ILE A 86 -6.37 3.62 -5.27
C ILE A 86 -6.77 3.42 -6.73
N ALA A 87 -7.53 2.37 -7.02
CA ALA A 87 -7.92 2.04 -8.38
C ALA A 87 -8.81 3.12 -9.01
N GLU A 88 -9.75 3.69 -8.25
CA GLU A 88 -10.58 4.80 -8.69
C GLU A 88 -9.75 6.05 -8.95
N ALA A 89 -8.88 6.45 -8.01
CA ALA A 89 -7.99 7.60 -8.16
C ALA A 89 -6.97 7.47 -9.31
N MET A 90 -6.69 6.24 -9.75
CA MET A 90 -5.83 5.94 -10.90
C MET A 90 -6.59 5.97 -12.23
N ASN A 91 -7.91 5.77 -12.21
CA ASN A 91 -8.76 5.71 -13.40
C ASN A 91 -9.51 7.03 -13.70
N ALA A 92 -9.68 7.90 -12.71
CA ALA A 92 -10.15 9.27 -12.88
C ALA A 92 -9.12 10.14 -13.62
#